data_AF-A0A7V5GUT4-F1
#
_entry.id   AF-A0A7V5GUT4-F1
#
_cell.length_a   1.000
_cell.length_b   1.000
_cell.length_c   1.000
_cell.angle_alpha   90.00
_cell.angle_beta   90.00
_cell.angle_gamma   90.00
#
_symmetry.space_group_name_H-M   'P 1'
#
loop_
_entity.id
_entity.type
_entity.pdbx_description
1 polymer ?
#
loop_
_entity_poly.entity_id
_entity_poly.type
_entity_poly.pdbx_seq_one_letter_code
_entity_poly.pdbx_strand_id
1 'polypeptide(L)'
;YWDVAANKGLDTYTVDWGGWNTVLVCGWGVASMTTRDWTNSVYANAIDNGINFIFSDMDYFYSNGEDAEPVFAEGDLAYDLFGIQGGTNDPQPTDSTFFGEDGDPISGAFVDEAYTTYPNLYSGDWADFVEPAAGATTFFIGAEQGNPMAIRKENGDQKAVYFAFDIFSACEDDGEGNLVPTDDFNTLMDDLLTYIGPEVAVGEDNSAPVPQTFVLDQNYPNPFNPSTTISFVVPRVEQVRLTVFNVNGRQVATLFDGAMTPGAKSITFNAGDLASGIYFYRLDAGSFTATRKMVLMK
;
A
#
# COMPACT_ATOMS: atom_id res chain seq x y z
N TYR A 1 19.54 1.04 1.62
CA TYR A 1 19.28 -0.39 1.85
C TYR A 1 18.30 -0.53 2.98
N TRP A 2 17.03 -0.70 2.63
CA TRP A 2 15.95 -1.07 3.55
C TRP A 2 15.93 -2.59 3.66
N ASP A 3 15.63 -3.11 4.84
CA ASP A 3 15.64 -4.53 5.14
C ASP A 3 14.18 -5.00 5.31
N VAL A 4 13.67 -5.70 4.31
CA VAL A 4 12.31 -6.28 4.29
C VAL A 4 12.11 -7.25 5.46
N ALA A 5 13.16 -7.99 5.85
CA ALA A 5 13.13 -8.90 7.00
C ALA A 5 13.05 -8.13 8.33
N ALA A 6 13.66 -6.94 8.43
CA ALA A 6 13.56 -6.09 9.61
C ALA A 6 12.17 -5.44 9.79
N ASN A 7 11.38 -5.33 8.71
CA ASN A 7 10.09 -4.62 8.69
C ASN A 7 8.87 -5.54 8.56
N LYS A 8 9.04 -6.85 8.82
CA LYS A 8 7.97 -7.85 8.73
C LYS A 8 7.25 -7.81 7.37
N GLY A 9 8.05 -7.52 6.34
CA GLY A 9 7.75 -7.36 4.92
C GLY A 9 6.68 -6.36 4.52
N LEU A 10 6.56 -5.26 5.26
CA LEU A 10 6.07 -4.02 4.65
C LEU A 10 7.12 -3.50 3.68
N ASP A 11 6.78 -3.49 2.39
CA ASP A 11 7.67 -2.99 1.35
C ASP A 11 7.77 -1.45 1.41
N THR A 12 8.94 -0.95 1.01
CA THR A 12 9.34 0.47 0.95
C THR A 12 8.35 1.41 0.27
N TYR A 13 7.38 0.87 -0.48
CA TYR A 13 6.39 1.65 -1.23
C TYR A 13 5.00 1.70 -0.57
N THR A 14 4.86 1.26 0.67
CA THR A 14 3.62 1.48 1.44
C THR A 14 3.48 2.98 1.77
N VAL A 15 2.98 3.77 0.82
CA VAL A 15 2.86 5.23 0.93
C VAL A 15 1.39 5.66 1.04
N ASP A 16 0.97 6.06 2.24
CA ASP A 16 -0.12 7.04 2.40
C ASP A 16 0.42 8.40 1.96
N TRP A 17 0.37 8.67 0.65
CA TRP A 17 0.89 9.91 0.08
C TRP A 17 -0.19 10.99 0.16
N GLY A 18 -0.39 11.59 1.32
CA GLY A 18 -1.18 12.83 1.43
C GLY A 18 -2.65 12.68 1.04
N GLY A 19 -3.33 11.68 1.60
CA GLY A 19 -4.79 11.48 1.44
C GLY A 19 -5.18 10.20 0.69
N TRP A 20 -4.23 9.30 0.47
CA TRP A 20 -4.43 8.07 -0.29
C TRP A 20 -4.56 6.87 0.65
N ASN A 21 -5.67 6.15 0.49
CA ASN A 21 -6.04 5.00 1.31
C ASN A 21 -5.59 3.68 0.64
N THR A 22 -4.29 3.53 0.36
CA THR A 22 -3.75 2.42 -0.45
C THR A 22 -2.47 1.81 0.14
N VAL A 23 -2.37 0.48 0.10
CA VAL A 23 -1.14 -0.28 0.32
C VAL A 23 -0.55 -0.68 -1.02
N LEU A 24 0.70 -0.32 -1.27
CA LEU A 24 1.47 -0.78 -2.42
C LEU A 24 2.53 -1.77 -1.93
N VAL A 25 2.44 -3.01 -2.41
CA VAL A 25 3.42 -4.06 -2.21
C VAL A 25 4.04 -4.36 -3.57
N CYS A 26 5.35 -4.17 -3.66
CA CYS A 26 6.11 -4.57 -4.83
C CYS A 26 7.29 -5.40 -4.37
N GLY A 27 7.60 -6.49 -5.05
CA GLY A 27 8.70 -7.33 -4.66
C GLY A 27 9.12 -8.25 -5.78
N TRP A 28 10.22 -8.95 -5.52
CA TRP A 28 10.68 -10.05 -6.33
C TRP A 28 10.92 -11.26 -5.42
N GLY A 29 9.88 -12.08 -5.24
CA GLY A 29 9.90 -13.28 -4.39
C GLY A 29 10.15 -13.01 -2.92
N VAL A 30 9.89 -11.78 -2.46
CA VAL A 30 10.17 -11.32 -1.10
C VAL A 30 8.98 -10.63 -0.43
N ALA A 31 7.84 -10.49 -1.11
CA ALA A 31 6.64 -9.96 -0.48
C ALA A 31 6.22 -10.84 0.72
N SER A 32 5.90 -10.22 1.85
CA SER A 32 5.48 -10.94 3.07
C SER A 32 3.99 -11.22 3.16
N MET A 33 3.23 -10.85 2.14
CA MET A 33 1.82 -11.15 2.09
C MET A 33 1.65 -12.64 1.83
N THR A 34 0.86 -13.30 2.65
CA THR A 34 0.51 -14.71 2.49
C THR A 34 -0.55 -14.88 1.40
N THR A 35 -0.57 -16.04 0.77
CA THR A 35 -1.58 -16.43 -0.24
C THR A 35 -2.86 -17.00 0.39
N ARG A 36 -2.75 -17.63 1.57
CA ARG A 36 -3.84 -18.40 2.20
C ARG A 36 -4.51 -17.72 3.39
N ASP A 37 -3.76 -17.05 4.26
CA ASP A 37 -4.27 -16.59 5.55
C ASP A 37 -4.10 -15.08 5.80
N TRP A 38 -4.82 -14.57 6.80
CA TRP A 38 -4.78 -13.16 7.24
C TRP A 38 -3.87 -12.93 8.45
N THR A 39 -2.88 -13.80 8.68
CA THR A 39 -2.14 -13.79 9.97
C THR A 39 -1.24 -12.56 10.15
N ASN A 40 -0.87 -11.89 9.07
CA ASN A 40 -0.18 -10.60 9.14
C ASN A 40 -1.17 -9.51 9.57
N SER A 41 -1.06 -9.07 10.82
CA SER A 41 -1.96 -8.08 11.42
C SER A 41 -2.01 -6.73 10.71
N VAL A 42 -0.98 -6.38 9.93
CA VAL A 42 -0.98 -5.11 9.19
C VAL A 42 -1.86 -5.20 7.96
N TYR A 43 -1.70 -6.26 7.15
CA TYR A 43 -2.56 -6.49 6.00
C TYR A 43 -3.99 -6.76 6.46
N ALA A 44 -4.21 -7.64 7.43
CA ALA A 44 -5.56 -7.89 7.96
C ALA A 44 -6.25 -6.60 8.40
N ASN A 45 -5.54 -5.72 9.12
CA ASN A 45 -6.10 -4.43 9.50
C ASN A 45 -6.40 -3.52 8.29
N ALA A 46 -5.53 -3.49 7.28
CA ALA A 46 -5.76 -2.72 6.07
C ALA A 46 -6.98 -3.26 5.28
N ILE A 47 -7.11 -4.58 5.13
CA ILE A 47 -8.29 -5.19 4.51
C ILE A 47 -9.57 -4.86 5.30
N ASP A 48 -9.56 -5.05 6.63
CA ASP A 48 -10.72 -4.76 7.50
C ASP A 48 -11.17 -3.29 7.45
N ASN A 49 -10.26 -2.37 7.10
CA ASN A 49 -10.54 -0.94 6.97
C ASN A 49 -10.81 -0.50 5.53
N GLY A 50 -10.95 -1.44 4.59
CA GLY A 50 -11.23 -1.13 3.18
C GLY A 50 -10.12 -0.33 2.50
N ILE A 51 -8.87 -0.51 2.95
CA ILE A 51 -7.69 0.09 2.31
C ILE A 51 -7.48 -0.58 0.96
N ASN A 52 -7.25 0.20 -0.09
CA ASN A 52 -6.98 -0.33 -1.43
C ASN A 52 -5.62 -1.03 -1.49
N PHE A 53 -5.44 -1.92 -2.46
CA PHE A 53 -4.19 -2.66 -2.66
C PHE A 53 -3.69 -2.53 -4.10
N ILE A 54 -2.41 -2.27 -4.23
CA ILE A 54 -1.61 -2.55 -5.43
C ILE A 54 -0.60 -3.59 -5.01
N PHE A 55 -0.56 -4.70 -5.72
CA PHE A 55 0.37 -5.79 -5.45
C PHE A 55 1.09 -6.16 -6.74
N SER A 56 2.40 -6.23 -6.71
CA SER A 56 3.25 -6.65 -7.82
C SER A 56 4.33 -7.57 -7.27
N ASP A 57 4.28 -8.84 -7.60
CA ASP A 57 5.37 -9.78 -7.25
C ASP A 57 5.41 -10.91 -8.29
N MET A 58 6.60 -11.06 -8.88
CA MET A 58 6.90 -12.07 -9.90
C MET A 58 6.91 -13.51 -9.38
N ASP A 59 7.11 -13.70 -8.07
CA ASP A 59 7.29 -15.01 -7.43
C ASP A 59 6.34 -15.14 -6.22
N TYR A 60 5.12 -14.63 -6.33
CA TYR A 60 4.16 -14.59 -5.22
C TYR A 60 3.81 -16.00 -4.73
N PHE A 61 3.65 -16.95 -5.65
CA PHE A 61 3.32 -18.33 -5.30
C PHE A 61 4.53 -19.08 -4.74
N TYR A 62 5.69 -18.96 -5.41
CA TYR A 62 6.92 -19.61 -4.96
C TYR A 62 7.35 -19.15 -3.57
N SER A 63 7.35 -17.83 -3.32
CA SER A 63 7.75 -17.26 -2.03
C SER A 63 6.88 -17.71 -0.86
N ASN A 64 5.62 -18.06 -1.14
CA ASN A 64 4.66 -18.60 -0.17
C ASN A 64 4.67 -20.14 -0.07
N GLY A 65 5.53 -20.82 -0.85
CA GLY A 65 5.65 -22.28 -0.83
C GLY A 65 4.42 -23.00 -1.40
N GLU A 66 3.72 -22.35 -2.33
CA GLU A 66 2.59 -22.95 -3.04
C GLU A 66 3.05 -24.05 -4.02
N ASP A 67 2.12 -24.92 -4.42
CA ASP A 67 2.33 -25.91 -5.47
C ASP A 67 2.62 -25.23 -6.83
N ALA A 68 3.03 -26.00 -7.85
CA ALA A 68 3.33 -25.46 -9.18
C ALA A 68 2.08 -24.89 -9.89
N GLU A 69 0.91 -25.46 -9.62
CA GLU A 69 -0.39 -25.00 -10.12
C GLU A 69 -1.32 -24.83 -8.91
N PRO A 70 -1.17 -23.76 -8.12
CA PRO A 70 -1.97 -23.59 -6.91
C PRO A 70 -3.42 -23.32 -7.27
N VAL A 71 -4.32 -23.79 -6.41
CA VAL A 71 -5.75 -23.49 -6.47
C VAL A 71 -6.17 -22.81 -5.19
N PHE A 72 -6.92 -21.72 -5.30
CA PHE A 72 -7.44 -20.93 -4.19
C PHE A 72 -8.97 -20.91 -4.23
N ALA A 73 -9.59 -20.82 -3.06
CA ALA A 73 -11.04 -20.75 -2.91
C ALA A 73 -11.45 -19.70 -1.88
N GLU A 74 -12.75 -19.45 -1.75
CA GLU A 74 -13.30 -18.55 -0.74
C GLU A 74 -12.75 -18.88 0.66
N GLY A 75 -12.23 -17.86 1.35
CA GLY A 75 -11.51 -17.98 2.61
C GLY A 75 -9.98 -17.91 2.47
N ASP A 76 -9.43 -18.13 1.27
CA ASP A 76 -8.02 -17.87 0.98
C ASP A 76 -7.80 -16.38 0.67
N LEU A 77 -6.74 -15.79 1.21
CA LEU A 77 -6.43 -14.37 1.02
C LEU A 77 -6.31 -13.98 -0.47
N ALA A 78 -5.63 -14.78 -1.29
CA ALA A 78 -5.44 -14.50 -2.71
C ALA A 78 -6.78 -14.47 -3.48
N TYR A 79 -7.71 -15.36 -3.12
CA TYR A 79 -9.05 -15.42 -3.69
C TYR A 79 -9.92 -14.25 -3.22
N ASP A 80 -9.94 -14.03 -1.90
CA ASP A 80 -10.84 -13.06 -1.28
C ASP A 80 -10.43 -11.62 -1.61
N LEU A 81 -9.13 -11.28 -1.53
CA LEU A 81 -8.66 -9.93 -1.80
C LEU A 81 -8.52 -9.65 -3.30
N PHE A 82 -7.68 -10.43 -3.98
CA PHE A 82 -7.29 -10.15 -5.38
C PHE A 82 -8.22 -10.83 -6.39
N GLY A 83 -8.93 -11.89 -6.00
CA GLY A 83 -9.72 -12.67 -6.93
C GLY A 83 -8.89 -13.64 -7.74
N ILE A 84 -7.82 -14.18 -7.17
CA ILE A 84 -7.01 -15.24 -7.79
C ILE A 84 -7.63 -16.58 -7.39
N GLN A 85 -8.14 -17.36 -8.35
CA GLN A 85 -8.61 -18.74 -8.08
C GLN A 85 -7.56 -19.81 -8.34
N GLY A 86 -6.48 -19.44 -9.01
CA GLY A 86 -5.36 -20.30 -9.27
C GLY A 86 -4.28 -19.58 -10.05
N GLY A 87 -3.25 -20.32 -10.44
CA GLY A 87 -2.17 -19.77 -11.24
C GLY A 87 -1.18 -20.85 -11.66
N THR A 88 -0.11 -20.41 -12.29
CA THR A 88 1.02 -21.27 -12.65
C THR A 88 2.29 -20.60 -12.19
N ASN A 89 3.06 -21.32 -11.36
CA ASN A 89 4.31 -20.86 -10.79
C ASN A 89 5.49 -21.17 -11.73
N ASP A 90 6.32 -20.16 -12.02
CA ASP A 90 7.52 -20.24 -12.88
C ASP A 90 7.31 -21.03 -14.21
N PRO A 91 6.34 -20.63 -15.05
CA PRO A 91 5.99 -21.33 -16.29
C PRO A 91 6.94 -21.00 -17.45
N GLN A 92 8.22 -21.44 -17.40
CA GLN A 92 9.25 -21.12 -18.42
C GLN A 92 9.55 -19.60 -18.53
N PRO A 93 10.73 -19.20 -19.05
CA PRO A 93 11.02 -17.77 -19.24
C PRO A 93 10.19 -17.22 -20.40
N THR A 94 9.09 -16.53 -20.11
CA THR A 94 8.21 -15.95 -21.14
C THR A 94 7.43 -14.76 -20.62
N ASP A 95 7.09 -13.88 -21.56
CA ASP A 95 6.30 -12.66 -21.42
C ASP A 95 6.96 -11.54 -20.61
N SER A 96 8.01 -10.93 -21.18
CA SER A 96 8.54 -9.62 -20.78
C SER A 96 7.79 -8.44 -21.42
N THR A 97 6.70 -8.74 -22.12
CA THR A 97 5.85 -7.77 -22.82
C THR A 97 4.39 -8.08 -22.54
N PHE A 98 3.65 -7.05 -22.17
CA PHE A 98 2.28 -7.18 -21.68
C PHE A 98 1.36 -6.24 -22.45
N PHE A 99 0.31 -6.79 -23.04
CA PHE A 99 -0.72 -6.01 -23.73
C PHE A 99 -1.88 -5.74 -22.80
N GLY A 100 -2.37 -4.51 -22.86
CA GLY A 100 -3.55 -4.09 -22.15
C GLY A 100 -4.85 -4.47 -22.84
N GLU A 101 -5.94 -4.38 -22.09
CA GLU A 101 -7.29 -4.58 -22.59
C GLU A 101 -7.94 -3.27 -23.07
N ASP A 102 -8.64 -3.32 -24.21
CA ASP A 102 -9.33 -2.17 -24.80
C ASP A 102 -10.43 -1.63 -23.87
N GLY A 103 -10.36 -0.35 -23.54
CA GLY A 103 -11.27 0.34 -22.64
C GLY A 103 -11.09 0.04 -21.16
N ASP A 104 -10.06 -0.72 -20.74
CA ASP A 104 -9.72 -0.87 -19.33
C ASP A 104 -9.07 0.42 -18.79
N PRO A 105 -9.46 0.92 -17.59
CA PRO A 105 -8.97 2.18 -17.05
C PRO A 105 -7.50 2.16 -16.57
N ILE A 106 -6.86 0.99 -16.46
CA ILE A 106 -5.46 0.87 -16.03
C ILE A 106 -4.57 0.57 -17.23
N SER A 107 -5.01 -0.34 -18.11
CA SER A 107 -4.17 -0.87 -19.18
C SER A 107 -4.51 -0.34 -20.57
N GLY A 108 -5.56 0.46 -20.74
CA GLY A 108 -6.05 0.86 -22.07
C GLY A 108 -5.02 1.58 -22.94
N ALA A 109 -4.02 2.23 -22.33
CA ALA A 109 -2.89 2.84 -23.04
C ALA A 109 -1.96 1.80 -23.71
N PHE A 110 -1.99 0.54 -23.25
CA PHE A 110 -1.05 -0.51 -23.65
C PHE A 110 -1.63 -1.53 -24.63
N VAL A 111 -2.74 -1.19 -25.30
CA VAL A 111 -3.41 -2.08 -26.27
C VAL A 111 -2.57 -2.21 -27.55
N ASP A 112 -2.10 -1.08 -28.08
CA ASP A 112 -1.30 -1.02 -29.31
C ASP A 112 0.21 -0.97 -29.02
N GLU A 113 0.61 -0.50 -27.84
CA GLU A 113 2.00 -0.36 -27.39
C GLU A 113 2.18 -1.15 -26.08
N ALA A 114 2.81 -2.32 -26.16
CA ALA A 114 2.95 -3.21 -25.00
C ALA A 114 3.78 -2.57 -23.89
N TYR A 115 3.34 -2.75 -22.64
CA TYR A 115 4.17 -2.48 -21.48
C TYR A 115 5.33 -3.48 -21.49
N THR A 116 6.56 -2.98 -21.61
CA THR A 116 7.75 -3.82 -21.73
C THR A 116 8.59 -3.76 -20.47
N THR A 117 8.83 -4.91 -19.85
CA THR A 117 9.76 -5.03 -18.73
C THR A 117 11.15 -5.33 -19.26
N TYR A 118 12.13 -4.56 -18.81
CA TYR A 118 13.54 -4.80 -19.05
C TYR A 118 14.08 -5.54 -17.84
N PRO A 119 14.28 -6.88 -17.91
CA PRO A 119 14.87 -7.62 -16.80
C PRO A 119 16.19 -6.96 -16.44
N ASN A 120 16.24 -6.40 -15.23
CA ASN A 120 17.33 -5.58 -14.77
C ASN A 120 18.57 -6.46 -14.55
N LEU A 121 19.38 -6.69 -15.60
CA LEU A 121 20.76 -7.23 -15.57
C LEU A 121 21.05 -8.51 -14.75
N TYR A 122 20.07 -9.13 -14.07
CA TYR A 122 20.31 -10.08 -12.97
C TYR A 122 19.29 -11.22 -12.79
N SER A 123 18.26 -11.36 -13.62
CA SER A 123 17.35 -12.53 -13.52
C SER A 123 16.60 -12.84 -14.80
N GLY A 124 16.24 -14.12 -14.94
CA GLY A 124 15.42 -14.62 -16.03
C GLY A 124 13.96 -14.14 -15.93
N ASP A 125 13.27 -14.25 -17.05
CA ASP A 125 11.90 -13.80 -17.30
C ASP A 125 10.85 -14.67 -16.56
N TRP A 126 10.90 -14.70 -15.23
CA TRP A 126 10.00 -15.51 -14.43
C TRP A 126 8.89 -14.64 -13.85
N ALA A 127 7.69 -14.82 -14.39
CA ALA A 127 6.47 -14.23 -13.90
C ALA A 127 5.45 -15.35 -13.69
N ASP A 128 4.75 -15.32 -12.56
CA ASP A 128 3.62 -16.21 -12.34
C ASP A 128 2.49 -15.92 -13.35
N PHE A 129 1.69 -16.92 -13.70
CA PHE A 129 0.41 -16.69 -14.38
C PHE A 129 -0.72 -16.76 -13.39
N VAL A 130 -1.77 -15.96 -13.59
CA VAL A 130 -2.94 -15.97 -12.71
C VAL A 130 -4.20 -16.40 -13.42
N GLU A 131 -5.05 -17.09 -12.67
CA GLU A 131 -6.40 -17.43 -13.09
C GLU A 131 -7.40 -16.56 -12.32
N PRO A 132 -8.20 -15.71 -13.00
CA PRO A 132 -9.18 -14.85 -12.34
C PRO A 132 -10.37 -15.67 -11.83
N ALA A 133 -10.74 -15.43 -10.57
CA ALA A 133 -11.99 -15.88 -9.97
C ALA A 133 -13.18 -15.07 -10.52
N ALA A 134 -14.40 -15.55 -10.25
CA ALA A 134 -15.61 -14.80 -10.58
C ALA A 134 -15.61 -13.42 -9.88
N GLY A 135 -15.79 -12.35 -10.67
CA GLY A 135 -15.80 -10.97 -10.19
C GLY A 135 -14.44 -10.27 -10.21
N ALA A 136 -13.36 -10.97 -10.59
CA ALA A 136 -12.09 -10.35 -10.96
C ALA A 136 -12.03 -10.09 -12.47
N THR A 137 -11.30 -9.05 -12.87
CA THR A 137 -11.11 -8.65 -14.26
C THR A 137 -9.62 -8.76 -14.60
N THR A 138 -9.29 -9.56 -15.61
CA THR A 138 -7.97 -9.52 -16.26
C THR A 138 -7.84 -8.23 -17.05
N PHE A 139 -6.69 -7.55 -16.92
CA PHE A 139 -6.42 -6.30 -17.64
C PHE A 139 -5.03 -6.24 -18.28
N PHE A 140 -4.13 -7.18 -17.97
CA PHE A 140 -2.93 -7.40 -18.78
C PHE A 140 -2.83 -8.85 -19.20
N ILE A 141 -2.38 -9.05 -20.44
CA ILE A 141 -2.12 -10.35 -21.04
C ILE A 141 -0.69 -10.41 -21.56
N GLY A 142 0.00 -11.52 -21.34
CA GLY A 142 1.34 -11.78 -21.86
C GLY A 142 1.34 -11.96 -23.39
N ALA A 143 2.29 -11.34 -24.07
CA ALA A 143 2.33 -11.26 -25.54
C ALA A 143 2.54 -12.59 -26.27
N GLU A 144 3.35 -13.49 -25.72
CA GLU A 144 3.74 -14.77 -26.31
C GLU A 144 2.74 -15.86 -25.97
N GLN A 145 2.32 -15.96 -24.70
CA GLN A 145 1.48 -17.05 -24.24
C GLN A 145 -0.01 -16.70 -24.15
N GLY A 146 -0.37 -15.42 -24.13
CA GLY A 146 -1.76 -14.99 -24.01
C GLY A 146 -2.34 -15.23 -22.62
N ASN A 147 -1.49 -15.38 -21.60
CA ASN A 147 -1.94 -15.67 -20.23
C ASN A 147 -2.26 -14.38 -19.47
N PRO A 148 -3.21 -14.41 -18.52
CA PRO A 148 -3.46 -13.28 -17.64
C PRO A 148 -2.25 -12.98 -16.76
N MET A 149 -1.78 -11.73 -16.84
CA MET A 149 -0.61 -11.24 -16.11
C MET A 149 -0.97 -10.20 -15.06
N ALA A 150 -2.18 -9.64 -15.11
CA ALA A 150 -2.68 -8.77 -14.08
C ALA A 150 -4.20 -8.90 -13.93
N ILE A 151 -4.66 -8.85 -12.69
CA ILE A 151 -6.09 -8.87 -12.36
C ILE A 151 -6.44 -7.76 -11.37
N ARG A 152 -7.66 -7.24 -11.49
CA ARG A 152 -8.23 -6.29 -10.53
C ARG A 152 -9.58 -6.77 -10.03
N LYS A 153 -9.90 -6.43 -8.79
CA LYS A 153 -11.16 -6.77 -8.13
C LYS A 153 -11.65 -5.61 -7.28
N GLU A 154 -12.96 -5.41 -7.29
CA GLU A 154 -13.65 -4.46 -6.41
C GLU A 154 -14.39 -5.23 -5.31
N ASN A 155 -14.04 -4.97 -4.06
CA ASN A 155 -14.60 -5.58 -2.86
C ASN A 155 -15.43 -4.53 -2.10
N GLY A 156 -16.58 -4.16 -2.66
CA GLY A 156 -17.33 -2.98 -2.20
C GLY A 156 -16.60 -1.71 -2.60
N ASP A 157 -16.26 -0.85 -1.64
CA ASP A 157 -15.50 0.38 -1.91
C ASP A 157 -13.98 0.13 -2.01
N GLN A 158 -13.50 -1.05 -1.59
CA GLN A 158 -12.09 -1.42 -1.66
C GLN A 158 -11.74 -1.90 -3.07
N LYS A 159 -10.64 -1.38 -3.63
CA LYS A 159 -10.05 -1.82 -4.89
C LYS A 159 -8.76 -2.59 -4.63
N ALA A 160 -8.60 -3.73 -5.27
CA ALA A 160 -7.37 -4.51 -5.25
C ALA A 160 -6.89 -4.74 -6.68
N VAL A 161 -5.60 -4.50 -6.92
CA VAL A 161 -4.92 -4.71 -8.20
C VAL A 161 -3.71 -5.61 -7.93
N TYR A 162 -3.58 -6.66 -8.73
CA TYR A 162 -2.48 -7.60 -8.69
C TYR A 162 -1.80 -7.67 -10.06
N PHE A 163 -0.47 -7.58 -10.07
CA PHE A 163 0.41 -7.80 -11.21
C PHE A 163 1.31 -9.01 -10.90
N ALA A 164 1.34 -9.96 -11.83
CA ALA A 164 2.21 -11.13 -11.76
C ALA A 164 3.64 -10.85 -12.27
N PHE A 165 3.90 -9.59 -12.62
CA PHE A 165 5.20 -9.08 -13.04
C PHE A 165 5.60 -7.88 -12.19
N ASP A 166 6.90 -7.59 -12.14
CA ASP A 166 7.46 -6.43 -11.47
C ASP A 166 7.20 -5.16 -12.30
N ILE A 167 6.30 -4.32 -11.79
CA ILE A 167 5.96 -3.03 -12.41
C ILE A 167 7.11 -2.03 -12.37
N PHE A 168 8.20 -2.26 -11.63
CA PHE A 168 9.38 -1.38 -11.67
C PHE A 168 10.35 -1.77 -12.77
N SER A 169 10.20 -2.94 -13.38
CA SER A 169 11.11 -3.42 -14.43
C SER A 169 11.00 -2.64 -15.75
N ALA A 170 10.02 -1.76 -15.91
CA ALA A 170 10.03 -0.78 -17.00
C ALA A 170 10.92 0.44 -16.71
N CYS A 171 11.53 0.58 -15.53
CA CYS A 171 12.52 1.64 -15.28
C CYS A 171 13.85 1.32 -15.98
N GLU A 172 14.56 2.36 -16.43
CA GLU A 172 15.86 2.24 -17.11
C GLU A 172 17.01 2.76 -16.23
N ASP A 173 18.21 2.21 -16.42
CA ASP A 173 19.44 2.76 -15.81
C ASP A 173 19.87 4.04 -16.56
N ASP A 174 20.05 5.15 -15.84
CA ASP A 174 20.52 6.42 -16.41
C ASP A 174 21.99 6.42 -16.87
N GLY A 175 22.70 5.29 -16.71
CA GLY A 175 24.11 5.13 -16.98
C GLY A 175 25.01 5.56 -15.81
N GLU A 176 24.41 6.04 -14.71
CA GLU A 176 25.07 6.35 -13.44
C GLU A 176 24.68 5.34 -12.34
N GLY A 177 23.91 4.31 -12.68
CA GLY A 177 23.44 3.27 -11.77
C GLY A 177 22.17 3.65 -11.02
N ASN A 178 21.44 4.69 -11.47
CA ASN A 178 20.12 5.01 -10.93
C ASN A 178 19.03 4.50 -11.88
N LEU A 179 17.99 3.90 -11.31
CA LEU A 179 16.78 3.56 -12.06
C LEU A 179 15.91 4.82 -12.23
N VAL A 180 15.50 5.10 -13.46
CA VAL A 180 14.66 6.23 -13.84
C VAL A 180 13.36 5.70 -14.48
N PRO A 181 12.19 6.22 -14.06
CA PRO A 181 10.92 5.88 -14.69
C PRO A 181 10.89 6.18 -16.19
N THR A 182 10.43 5.22 -16.99
CA THR A 182 10.11 5.41 -18.40
C THR A 182 8.72 6.02 -18.59
N ASP A 183 8.39 6.41 -19.83
CA ASP A 183 7.05 6.86 -20.19
C ASP A 183 5.99 5.78 -19.94
N ASP A 184 6.32 4.51 -20.20
CA ASP A 184 5.44 3.36 -19.92
C ASP A 184 5.17 3.22 -18.42
N PHE A 185 6.22 3.30 -17.58
CA PHE A 185 6.06 3.26 -16.12
C PHE A 185 5.18 4.41 -15.63
N ASN A 186 5.45 5.63 -16.10
CA ASN A 186 4.69 6.81 -15.68
C ASN A 186 3.22 6.71 -16.10
N THR A 187 2.96 6.24 -17.33
CA THR A 187 1.60 6.05 -17.85
C THR A 187 0.84 5.00 -17.02
N LEU A 188 1.45 3.84 -16.77
CA LEU A 188 0.84 2.79 -15.95
C LEU A 188 0.54 3.32 -14.55
N MET A 189 1.46 4.06 -13.95
CA MET A 189 1.29 4.60 -12.60
C MET A 189 0.18 5.65 -12.55
N ASP A 190 0.12 6.56 -13.52
CA ASP A 190 -0.94 7.58 -13.58
C ASP A 190 -2.33 6.97 -13.73
N ASP A 191 -2.48 5.97 -14.61
CA ASP A 191 -3.75 5.26 -14.84
C ASP A 191 -4.13 4.42 -13.61
N LEU A 192 -3.17 3.71 -13.01
CA LEU A 192 -3.38 2.93 -11.78
C LEU A 192 -3.78 3.81 -10.60
N LEU A 193 -3.12 4.95 -10.42
CA LEU A 193 -3.44 5.93 -9.39
C LEU A 193 -4.81 6.57 -9.65
N THR A 194 -5.15 6.85 -10.90
CA THR A 194 -6.50 7.35 -11.25
C THR A 194 -7.58 6.31 -10.93
N TYR A 195 -7.32 5.04 -11.23
CA TYR A 195 -8.23 3.95 -10.93
C TYR A 195 -8.41 3.72 -9.42
N ILE A 196 -7.32 3.74 -8.64
CA ILE A 196 -7.36 3.44 -7.20
C ILE A 196 -7.76 4.65 -6.36
N GLY A 197 -7.40 5.85 -6.79
CA GLY A 197 -7.76 7.09 -6.13
C GLY A 197 -9.28 7.29 -6.14
N PRO A 198 -9.80 8.19 -5.27
CA PRO A 198 -11.17 8.65 -5.45
C PRO A 198 -11.30 9.24 -6.86
N GLU A 199 -12.43 9.01 -7.54
CA GLU A 199 -12.79 9.82 -8.70
C GLU A 199 -12.71 11.28 -8.25
N VAL A 200 -11.70 12.01 -8.71
CA VAL A 200 -11.67 13.45 -8.53
C VAL A 200 -12.75 13.97 -9.47
N ALA A 201 -13.97 14.04 -8.97
CA ALA A 201 -14.98 14.88 -9.58
C ALA A 201 -14.38 16.28 -9.59
N VAL A 202 -13.98 16.77 -10.75
CA VAL A 202 -13.63 18.17 -10.98
C VAL A 202 -14.94 18.97 -10.89
N GLY A 203 -15.46 19.08 -9.67
CA GLY A 203 -16.51 20.02 -9.30
C GLY A 203 -15.84 21.19 -8.60
N GLU A 204 -16.20 22.42 -8.98
CA GLU A 204 -15.76 23.66 -8.36
C GLU A 204 -16.28 23.83 -6.91
N ASP A 205 -16.00 22.88 -6.02
CA ASP A 205 -16.26 23.04 -4.59
C ASP A 205 -15.04 22.60 -3.78
N ASN A 206 -14.44 23.58 -3.09
CA ASN A 206 -13.19 23.47 -2.32
C ASN A 206 -13.33 22.67 -1.02
N SER A 207 -14.14 21.62 -1.00
CA SER A 207 -14.14 20.67 0.13
C SER A 207 -13.12 19.58 -0.15
N ALA A 208 -11.93 19.71 0.46
CA ALA A 208 -10.95 18.63 0.50
C ALA A 208 -11.63 17.31 0.90
N PRO A 209 -11.29 16.18 0.26
CA PRO A 209 -11.90 14.89 0.55
C PRO A 209 -11.80 14.58 2.05
N VAL A 210 -12.94 14.24 2.65
CA VAL A 210 -12.99 13.87 4.05
C VAL A 210 -12.29 12.51 4.19
N PRO A 211 -11.24 12.39 5.01
CA PRO A 211 -10.53 11.12 5.17
C PRO A 211 -11.46 10.03 5.71
N GLN A 212 -11.25 8.77 5.31
CA GLN A 212 -12.17 7.66 5.65
C GLN A 212 -11.79 6.92 6.95
N THR A 213 -10.54 7.03 7.42
CA THR A 213 -10.02 6.31 8.60
C THR A 213 -9.37 7.24 9.62
N PHE A 214 -9.24 6.77 10.87
CA PHE A 214 -8.44 7.45 11.88
C PHE A 214 -6.95 7.15 11.64
N VAL A 215 -6.11 8.18 11.65
CA VAL A 215 -4.66 8.05 11.51
C VAL A 215 -3.98 8.81 12.63
N LEU A 216 -2.89 8.25 13.19
CA LEU A 216 -2.00 8.96 14.12
C LEU A 216 -0.57 8.93 13.58
N ASP A 217 -0.08 10.08 13.13
CA ASP A 217 1.23 10.23 12.52
C ASP A 217 2.33 10.27 13.57
N GLN A 218 3.56 10.06 13.10
CA GLN A 218 4.76 10.34 13.88
C GLN A 218 4.90 11.86 14.10
N ASN A 219 5.13 12.27 15.34
CA ASN A 219 5.34 13.68 15.66
C ASN A 219 6.57 14.23 14.91
N TYR A 220 6.49 15.47 14.43
CA TYR A 220 7.61 16.13 13.75
C TYR A 220 7.88 17.53 14.32
N PRO A 221 9.15 17.86 14.62
CA PRO A 221 10.34 17.00 14.56
C PRO A 221 10.31 15.87 15.61
N ASN A 222 11.08 14.80 15.40
CA ASN A 222 11.40 13.76 16.39
C ASN A 222 12.81 13.19 16.14
N PRO A 223 13.79 13.36 17.05
CA PRO A 223 13.69 14.02 18.35
C PRO A 223 13.33 15.52 18.28
N PHE A 224 12.79 16.09 19.35
CA PHE A 224 12.32 17.47 19.40
C PHE A 224 12.88 18.28 20.57
N ASN A 225 12.90 19.61 20.45
CA ASN A 225 13.35 20.54 21.49
C ASN A 225 12.68 21.93 21.39
N PRO A 226 11.99 22.42 22.43
CA PRO A 226 11.13 21.64 23.32
C PRO A 226 9.76 21.37 22.67
N SER A 227 9.55 21.77 21.42
CA SER A 227 8.25 21.71 20.74
C SER A 227 8.24 20.74 19.57
N THR A 228 7.12 20.06 19.36
CA THR A 228 6.84 19.18 18.22
C THR A 228 5.38 19.33 17.81
N THR A 229 5.05 18.91 16.59
CA THR A 229 3.67 18.85 16.09
C THR A 229 3.24 17.40 15.98
N ILE A 230 2.08 17.08 16.55
CA ILE A 230 1.42 15.78 16.41
C ILE A 230 0.29 15.94 15.42
N SER A 231 0.39 15.24 14.29
CA SER A 231 -0.63 15.20 13.25
C SER A 231 -1.45 13.92 13.34
N PHE A 232 -2.74 14.04 13.04
CA PHE A 232 -3.67 12.92 13.02
C PHE A 232 -4.91 13.28 12.20
N VAL A 233 -5.67 12.25 11.84
CA VAL A 233 -6.84 12.37 10.99
C VAL A 233 -8.08 11.88 11.74
N VAL A 234 -9.17 12.62 11.59
CA VAL A 234 -10.50 12.28 12.14
C VAL A 234 -11.46 12.11 10.95
N PRO A 235 -12.04 10.92 10.69
CA PRO A 235 -12.85 10.69 9.50
C PRO A 235 -14.32 11.07 9.65
N ARG A 236 -14.81 11.10 10.89
CA ARG A 236 -16.19 11.44 11.25
C ARG A 236 -16.19 12.24 12.55
N VAL A 237 -17.29 12.92 12.85
CA VAL A 237 -17.44 13.57 14.16
C VAL A 237 -17.28 12.51 15.25
N GLU A 238 -16.30 12.68 16.13
CA GLU A 238 -15.98 11.72 17.19
C GLU A 238 -15.43 12.42 18.43
N GLN A 239 -15.61 11.80 19.60
CA GLN A 239 -14.94 12.21 20.83
C GLN A 239 -13.48 11.74 20.80
N VAL A 240 -12.55 12.70 20.71
CA VAL A 240 -11.11 12.47 20.60
C VAL A 240 -10.40 12.89 21.88
N ARG A 241 -9.47 12.06 22.35
CA ARG A 241 -8.55 12.39 23.43
C ARG A 241 -7.10 12.10 23.02
N LEU A 242 -6.26 13.13 23.04
CA LEU A 242 -4.81 13.02 22.80
C LEU A 242 -4.06 13.22 24.11
N THR A 243 -3.38 12.18 24.57
CA THR A 243 -2.73 12.15 25.90
C THR A 243 -1.26 11.77 25.78
N VAL A 244 -0.40 12.37 26.60
CA VAL A 244 1.03 12.08 26.68
C VAL A 244 1.35 11.34 27.97
N PHE A 245 2.18 10.30 27.85
CA PHE A 245 2.65 9.43 28.93
C PHE A 245 4.18 9.39 28.97
N ASN A 246 4.75 9.18 30.16
CA ASN A 246 6.15 8.83 30.31
C ASN A 246 6.38 7.31 30.20
N VAL A 247 7.65 6.87 30.28
CA VAL A 247 8.04 5.44 30.18
C VAL A 247 7.41 4.52 31.23
N ASN A 248 6.95 5.07 32.36
CA ASN A 248 6.28 4.31 33.43
C ASN A 248 4.76 4.23 33.22
N GLY A 249 4.25 4.68 32.07
CA GLY A 249 2.81 4.75 31.77
C GLY A 249 2.07 5.83 32.54
N ARG A 250 2.78 6.73 33.25
CA ARG A 250 2.14 7.85 33.94
C ARG A 250 1.80 8.93 32.92
N GLN A 251 0.54 9.36 32.90
CA GLN A 251 0.09 10.52 32.15
C GLN A 251 0.80 11.78 32.63
N VAL A 252 1.41 12.52 31.70
CA VAL A 252 2.15 13.76 31.96
C VAL A 252 1.48 14.98 31.34
N ALA A 253 0.67 14.81 30.29
CA ALA A 253 -0.13 15.89 29.71
C ALA A 253 -1.38 15.33 29.00
N THR A 254 -2.43 16.15 28.91
CA THR A 254 -3.55 15.95 27.98
C THR A 254 -3.51 17.11 27.01
N LEU A 255 -3.33 16.81 25.72
CA LEU A 255 -3.18 17.83 24.68
C LEU A 255 -4.53 18.24 24.10
N PHE A 256 -5.48 17.32 24.08
CA PHE A 256 -6.86 17.56 23.67
C PHE A 256 -7.80 16.53 24.27
N ASP A 257 -9.02 16.94 24.59
CA ASP A 257 -10.11 16.08 25.05
C ASP A 257 -11.46 16.74 24.70
N GLY A 258 -12.09 16.28 23.62
CA GLY A 258 -13.29 16.93 23.08
C GLY A 258 -13.82 16.27 21.81
N ALA A 259 -14.96 16.74 21.34
CA ALA A 259 -15.46 16.36 20.02
C ALA A 259 -14.66 17.07 18.93
N MET A 260 -14.26 16.33 17.89
CA MET A 260 -13.62 16.89 16.70
C MET A 260 -14.47 16.64 15.46
N THR A 261 -14.50 17.62 14.55
CA THR A 261 -15.06 17.45 13.21
C THR A 261 -14.10 16.68 12.31
N PRO A 262 -14.57 16.12 11.18
CA PRO A 262 -13.70 15.42 10.25
C PRO A 262 -12.55 16.26 9.69
N GLY A 263 -11.55 15.59 9.13
CA GLY A 263 -10.39 16.18 8.46
C GLY A 263 -9.07 16.01 9.23
N ALA A 264 -7.98 16.44 8.60
CA ALA A 264 -6.64 16.48 9.18
C ALA A 264 -6.58 17.47 10.35
N LYS A 265 -5.90 17.09 11.41
CA LYS A 265 -5.71 17.86 12.65
C LYS A 265 -4.23 17.90 12.99
N SER A 266 -3.82 18.98 13.63
CA SER A 266 -2.48 19.13 14.15
C SER A 266 -2.51 19.82 15.50
N ILE A 267 -1.80 19.25 16.46
CA ILE A 267 -1.66 19.80 17.80
C ILE A 267 -0.18 19.98 18.11
N THR A 268 0.20 21.21 18.42
CA THR A 268 1.54 21.53 18.89
C THR A 268 1.69 21.13 20.35
N PHE A 269 2.70 20.31 20.64
CA PHE A 269 3.07 19.94 21.99
C PHE A 269 4.37 20.64 22.39
N ASN A 270 4.32 21.46 23.44
CA ASN A 270 5.49 22.06 24.07
C ASN A 270 5.80 21.33 25.38
N ALA A 271 6.97 20.68 25.43
CA ALA A 271 7.45 19.89 26.55
C ALA A 271 8.52 20.63 27.38
N GLY A 272 8.48 21.97 27.41
CA GLY A 272 9.45 22.81 28.12
C GLY A 272 9.64 22.45 29.59
N ASP A 273 8.60 21.95 30.25
CA ASP A 273 8.63 21.57 31.67
C ASP A 273 8.98 20.09 31.92
N LEU A 274 9.19 19.30 30.87
CA LEU A 274 9.51 17.87 30.96
C LEU A 274 11.02 17.61 30.84
N ALA A 275 11.53 16.54 31.44
CA ALA A 275 12.94 16.15 31.32
C ALA A 275 13.23 15.51 29.96
N SER A 276 14.45 15.64 29.43
CA SER A 276 14.88 14.89 28.24
C SER A 276 14.65 13.39 28.43
N GLY A 277 14.15 12.72 27.40
CA GLY A 277 13.82 11.30 27.49
C GLY A 277 12.76 10.85 26.50
N ILE A 278 12.33 9.61 26.67
CA ILE A 278 11.31 8.97 25.85
C ILE A 278 9.93 9.23 26.46
N TYR A 279 8.98 9.58 25.60
CA TYR A 279 7.58 9.74 25.92
C TYR A 279 6.73 9.00 24.89
N PHE A 280 5.48 8.76 25.24
CA PHE A 280 4.49 8.18 24.35
C PHE A 280 3.29 9.11 24.26
N TYR A 281 2.70 9.26 23.10
CA TYR A 281 1.41 9.92 22.95
C TYR A 281 0.40 8.93 22.37
N ARG A 282 -0.84 9.02 22.86
CA ARG A 282 -1.93 8.14 22.50
C ARG A 282 -3.14 8.96 22.06
N LEU A 283 -3.71 8.57 20.92
CA LEU A 283 -4.99 9.06 20.42
C LEU A 283 -6.05 8.00 20.73
N ASP A 284 -7.05 8.38 21.53
CA ASP A 284 -8.24 7.59 21.81
C ASP A 284 -9.44 8.26 21.10
N ALA A 285 -10.13 7.54 20.20
CA ALA A 285 -11.26 8.06 19.43
C ALA A 285 -12.30 6.95 19.14
N GLY A 286 -13.41 6.92 19.91
CA GLY A 286 -14.38 5.82 19.83
C GLY A 286 -13.73 4.47 20.13
N SER A 287 -13.75 3.55 19.17
CA SER A 287 -13.06 2.24 19.24
C SER A 287 -11.60 2.28 18.77
N PHE A 288 -11.14 3.39 18.20
CA PHE A 288 -9.77 3.54 17.72
C PHE A 288 -8.85 3.98 18.87
N THR A 289 -7.72 3.26 19.01
CA THR A 289 -6.63 3.64 19.90
C THR A 289 -5.30 3.42 19.18
N ALA A 290 -4.50 4.49 19.04
CA ALA A 290 -3.16 4.41 18.49
C ALA A 290 -2.15 5.08 19.42
N THR A 291 -0.96 4.51 19.57
CA THR A 291 0.13 5.04 20.39
C THR A 291 1.41 5.16 19.59
N ARG A 292 2.14 6.26 19.76
CA ARG A 292 3.43 6.51 19.11
C ARG A 292 4.46 6.99 20.13
N LYS A 293 5.73 6.76 19.83
CA LYS A 293 6.89 7.12 20.67
C LYS A 293 7.47 8.46 20.20
N MET A 294 7.86 9.32 21.13
CA MET A 294 8.58 10.56 20.85
C MET A 294 9.79 10.72 21.77
N VAL A 295 10.82 11.43 21.30
CA VAL A 295 12.07 11.66 22.02
C VAL A 295 12.28 13.16 22.21
N LEU A 296 12.25 13.60 23.48
CA LEU A 296 12.59 14.97 23.85
C LEU A 296 14.10 15.07 24.11
N MET A 297 14.78 15.96 23.41
CA MET A 297 16.20 16.26 23.65
C MET A 297 16.37 17.75 23.97
N LYS A 298 16.73 18.06 25.21
CA LYS A 298 17.14 19.42 25.63
C LYS A 298 18.62 19.64 25.46
#